data_AF-A4C8U6-F1
#
_entry.id   AF-A4C8U6-F1
#
_cell.length_a   1.000
_cell.length_b   1.000
_cell.length_c   1.000
_cell.angle_alpha   90.00
_cell.angle_beta   90.00
_cell.angle_gamma   90.00
#
_symmetry.space_group_name_H-M   'P 1'
#
loop_
_entity.id
_entity.type
_entity.pdbx_description
1 polymer ?
#
loop_
_entity_poly.entity_id
_entity_poly.type
_entity_poly.pdbx_seq_one_letter_code
_entity_poly.pdbx_strand_id
1 'polypeptide(L)'
;MNNQEFSVDVAQQAEQSRLNNLCQFRIDVERQGFSNVVPVFNSLDEVREVRSTLLTQADILINKADDQAQDSSALRQYRQALRDVTKQNIALGEAFNPFPALPSV
;
A
#
# COMPACT_ATOMS: atom_id res chain seq x y z
N MET A 1 -4.54 40.89 14.39
CA MET A 1 -4.85 39.69 15.20
C MET A 1 -5.11 38.56 14.22
N ASN A 2 -4.07 37.75 13.99
CA ASN A 2 -3.94 36.82 12.87
C ASN A 2 -4.60 35.47 13.18
N ASN A 3 -5.94 35.44 13.22
CA ASN A 3 -6.67 34.19 13.47
C ASN A 3 -6.75 33.29 12.21
N GLN A 4 -6.42 33.82 11.02
CA GLN A 4 -6.45 33.05 9.77
C GLN A 4 -5.16 32.25 9.53
N GLU A 5 -3.98 32.73 9.92
CA GLU A 5 -2.71 32.03 9.64
C GLU A 5 -2.56 30.76 10.49
N PHE A 6 -2.91 30.82 11.77
CA PHE A 6 -2.79 29.68 12.71
C PHE A 6 -3.65 28.46 12.32
N SER A 7 -4.75 28.68 11.60
CA SER A 7 -5.64 27.60 11.15
C SER A 7 -5.11 26.87 9.91
N VAL A 8 -4.31 27.54 9.08
CA VAL A 8 -3.72 26.96 7.86
C VAL A 8 -2.55 26.04 8.21
N ASP A 9 -1.74 26.43 9.20
CA ASP A 9 -0.57 25.66 9.63
C ASP A 9 -0.95 24.28 10.17
N VAL A 10 -2.03 24.19 10.97
CA VAL A 10 -2.50 22.92 11.54
C VAL A 10 -3.02 21.96 10.46
N ALA A 11 -3.76 22.49 9.47
CA ALA A 11 -4.28 21.69 8.36
C ALA A 11 -3.15 21.19 7.44
N GLN A 12 -2.16 22.04 7.16
CA GLN A 12 -0.98 21.65 6.38
C GLN A 12 -0.15 20.60 7.12
N GLN A 13 0.01 20.74 8.44
CA GLN A 13 0.75 19.78 9.24
C GLN A 13 0.06 18.40 9.28
N ALA A 14 -1.27 18.37 9.37
CA ALA A 14 -2.03 17.12 9.30
C ALA A 14 -1.87 16.42 7.94
N GLU A 15 -1.94 17.16 6.83
CA GLU A 15 -1.73 16.59 5.49
C GLU A 15 -0.29 16.09 5.30
N GLN A 16 0.70 16.84 5.80
CA GLN A 16 2.10 16.41 5.74
C GLN A 16 2.32 15.11 6.53
N SER A 17 1.73 14.97 7.72
CA SER A 17 1.76 13.73 8.48
C SER A 17 1.11 12.57 7.73
N ARG A 18 -0.01 12.81 7.03
CA ARG A 18 -0.68 11.80 6.20
C ARG A 18 0.25 11.33 5.07
N LEU A 19 0.85 12.25 4.32
CA LEU A 19 1.77 11.93 3.23
C LEU A 19 2.99 11.15 3.72
N ASN A 20 3.54 11.53 4.88
CA ASN A 20 4.64 10.80 5.49
C ASN A 20 4.25 9.37 5.84
N ASN A 21 3.06 9.16 6.44
CA ASN A 21 2.55 7.83 6.77
C ASN A 21 2.31 6.99 5.51
N LEU A 22 1.73 7.57 4.45
CA LEU A 22 1.52 6.88 3.18
C LEU A 22 2.86 6.50 2.52
N CYS A 23 3.85 7.39 2.57
CA CYS A 23 5.19 7.13 2.06
C CYS A 23 5.87 5.99 2.83
N GLN A 24 5.82 6.03 4.17
CA GLN A 24 6.39 4.97 5.00
C GLN A 24 5.68 3.63 4.76
N PHE A 25 4.36 3.64 4.67
CA PHE A 25 3.58 2.47 4.33
C PHE A 25 4.03 1.84 3.00
N ARG A 26 4.18 2.66 1.95
CA ARG A 26 4.68 2.20 0.65
C ARG A 26 6.02 1.49 0.79
N ILE A 27 6.97 2.12 1.47
CA ILE A 27 8.32 1.57 1.68
C ILE A 27 8.26 0.23 2.43
N ASP A 28 7.44 0.14 3.47
CA ASP A 28 7.34 -1.06 4.30
C ASP A 28 6.71 -2.22 3.51
N VAL A 29 5.58 -2.00 2.84
CA VAL A 29 4.92 -3.04 2.05
C VAL A 29 5.82 -3.48 0.88
N GLU A 30 6.59 -2.56 0.29
CA GLU A 30 7.58 -2.92 -0.74
C GLU A 30 8.73 -3.79 -0.22
N ARG A 31 9.15 -3.61 1.04
CA ARG A 31 10.30 -4.32 1.63
C ARG A 31 9.93 -5.63 2.29
N GLN A 32 8.79 -5.64 2.98
CA GLN A 32 8.38 -6.72 3.87
C GLN A 32 7.04 -7.35 3.44
N GLY A 33 6.33 -6.75 2.49
CA GLY A 33 5.01 -7.23 2.08
C GLY A 33 3.89 -6.94 3.07
N PHE A 34 4.20 -6.24 4.15
CA PHE A 34 3.25 -5.75 5.15
C PHE A 34 3.86 -4.51 5.81
N SER A 35 3.01 -3.66 6.36
CA SER A 35 3.44 -2.50 7.14
C SER A 35 2.73 -2.48 8.48
N ASN A 36 3.43 -1.99 9.50
CA ASN A 36 2.87 -1.71 10.82
C ASN A 36 2.13 -0.35 10.84
N VAL A 37 2.23 0.43 9.76
CA VAL A 37 1.50 1.66 9.55
C VAL A 37 0.21 1.34 8.80
N VAL A 38 -0.90 1.94 9.21
CA VAL A 38 -2.17 1.85 8.49
C VAL A 38 -2.47 3.23 7.91
N PRO A 39 -2.23 3.47 6.61
CA PRO A 39 -2.46 4.77 6.01
C PRO A 39 -3.97 5.01 5.82
N VAL A 40 -4.32 6.28 5.70
CA VAL A 40 -5.64 6.70 5.24
C VAL A 40 -5.55 6.97 3.74
N PHE A 41 -6.29 6.21 2.94
CA PHE A 41 -6.40 6.43 1.50
C PHE A 41 -7.54 7.41 1.21
N ASN A 42 -7.25 8.51 0.53
CA ASN A 42 -8.24 9.54 0.18
C ASN A 42 -8.87 9.28 -1.20
N SER A 43 -8.23 8.46 -2.03
CA SER A 43 -8.74 8.14 -3.35
C SER A 43 -8.43 6.69 -3.74
N LEU A 44 -9.22 6.15 -4.66
CA LEU A 44 -8.92 4.86 -5.29
C LEU A 44 -7.63 4.90 -6.11
N ASP A 45 -7.19 6.08 -6.55
CA ASP A 45 -5.96 6.22 -7.34
C ASP A 45 -4.72 6.00 -6.47
N GLU A 46 -4.71 6.47 -5.22
CA GLU A 46 -3.66 6.14 -4.25
C GLU A 46 -3.57 4.62 -4.02
N VAL A 47 -4.72 3.95 -3.86
CA VAL A 47 -4.77 2.48 -3.72
C VAL A 47 -4.25 1.79 -4.98
N ARG A 48 -4.65 2.26 -6.17
CA ARG A 48 -4.22 1.69 -7.46
C ARG A 48 -2.72 1.85 -7.68
N GLU A 49 -2.14 2.98 -7.26
CA GLU A 49 -0.71 3.23 -7.34
C GLU A 49 0.07 2.20 -6.50
N VAL A 50 -0.27 2.07 -5.22
CA VAL A 50 0.38 1.09 -4.32
C VAL A 50 0.21 -0.33 -4.87
N ARG A 51 -1.01 -0.69 -5.27
CA ARG A 51 -1.31 -2.00 -5.88
C ARG A 51 -0.42 -2.27 -7.10
N SER A 52 -0.23 -1.28 -7.98
CA SER A 52 0.56 -1.45 -9.19
C SER A 52 2.01 -1.82 -8.86
N THR A 53 2.60 -1.15 -7.86
CA THR A 53 3.95 -1.48 -7.41
C THR A 53 4.05 -2.90 -6.86
N LEU A 54 3.08 -3.31 -6.04
CA LEU A 54 3.07 -4.66 -5.45
C LEU A 54 2.86 -5.77 -6.49
N LEU A 55 2.06 -5.51 -7.54
CA LEU A 55 1.90 -6.45 -8.64
C LEU A 55 3.22 -6.68 -9.39
N THR A 56 3.95 -5.60 -9.67
CA THR A 56 5.28 -5.69 -10.31
C THR A 56 6.26 -6.48 -9.43
N GLN A 57 6.27 -6.24 -8.12
CA GLN A 57 7.12 -6.99 -7.20
C GLN A 57 6.75 -8.48 -7.13
N ALA A 58 5.45 -8.79 -7.07
CA ALA A 58 4.98 -10.18 -7.11
C ALA A 58 5.44 -10.88 -8.40
N ASP A 59 5.36 -10.21 -9.55
CA ASP A 59 5.85 -10.75 -10.83
C ASP A 59 7.36 -11.01 -10.81
N ILE A 60 8.16 -10.11 -10.23
CA ILE A 60 9.61 -10.32 -10.06
C ILE A 60 9.89 -11.52 -9.15
N LEU A 61 9.18 -11.65 -8.03
CA LEU A 61 9.36 -12.77 -7.10
C LEU A 61 8.95 -14.11 -7.73
N ILE A 62 7.86 -14.14 -8.50
CA ILE A 62 7.43 -15.33 -9.24
C ILE A 62 8.53 -15.77 -10.21
N ASN A 63 9.05 -14.83 -11.01
CA ASN A 63 10.11 -15.15 -11.96
C ASN A 63 11.37 -15.67 -11.25
N LYS A 64 11.76 -15.06 -10.13
CA LYS A 64 12.89 -15.53 -9.32
C LYS A 64 12.69 -16.94 -8.74
N ALA A 65 11.48 -17.23 -8.24
CA ALA A 65 11.15 -18.56 -7.73
C ALA A 65 11.17 -19.60 -8.86
N ASP A 66 10.59 -19.26 -10.02
CA ASP A 66 10.59 -20.12 -11.21
C ASP A 66 12.03 -20.37 -11.71
N ASP A 67 12.90 -19.36 -11.74
CA ASP A 67 14.33 -19.49 -12.09
C ASP A 67 15.10 -20.41 -11.13
N GLN A 68 14.68 -20.47 -9.86
CA GLN A 68 15.27 -21.33 -8.83
C GLN A 68 14.58 -22.70 -8.73
N ALA A 69 13.63 -23.01 -9.60
CA ALA A 69 12.78 -24.20 -9.55
C ALA A 69 12.06 -24.37 -8.18
N GLN A 70 11.74 -23.26 -7.52
CA GLN A 70 10.94 -23.20 -6.30
C GLN A 70 9.44 -23.11 -6.62
N ASP A 71 8.58 -23.45 -5.66
CA ASP A 71 7.14 -23.32 -5.83
C ASP A 71 6.70 -21.85 -5.79
N SER A 72 6.18 -21.35 -6.91
CA SER A 72 5.64 -19.99 -7.05
C SER A 72 4.12 -19.90 -6.82
N SER A 73 3.46 -20.99 -6.42
CA SER A 73 2.00 -21.06 -6.25
C SER A 73 1.46 -20.00 -5.28
N ALA A 74 2.10 -19.83 -4.12
CA ALA A 74 1.71 -18.85 -3.10
C ALA A 74 1.85 -17.41 -3.61
N LEU A 75 2.94 -17.11 -4.33
CA LEU A 75 3.15 -15.79 -4.94
C LEU A 75 2.12 -15.46 -6.02
N ARG A 76 1.68 -16.46 -6.80
CA ARG A 76 0.62 -16.30 -7.80
C ARG A 76 -0.74 -16.02 -7.14
N GLN A 77 -1.03 -16.68 -6.02
CA GLN A 77 -2.23 -16.39 -5.21
C GLN A 77 -2.19 -14.99 -4.62
N TYR A 78 -1.04 -14.58 -4.06
CA TYR A 78 -0.81 -13.22 -3.57
C TYR A 78 -1.06 -12.18 -4.67
N ARG A 79 -0.51 -12.39 -5.86
CA ARG A 79 -0.75 -11.52 -7.03
C ARG A 79 -2.23 -11.43 -7.39
N GLN A 80 -2.96 -12.54 -7.30
CA GLN A 80 -4.41 -12.55 -7.57
C GLN A 80 -5.17 -11.75 -6.52
N ALA A 81 -4.84 -11.95 -5.23
CA ALA A 81 -5.44 -11.19 -4.13
C ALA A 81 -5.22 -9.67 -4.29
N LEU A 82 -4.03 -9.23 -4.71
CA LEU A 82 -3.75 -7.83 -5.03
C LEU A 82 -4.65 -7.26 -6.13
N ARG A 83 -5.00 -8.05 -7.16
CA ARG A 83 -5.93 -7.62 -8.22
C ARG A 83 -7.35 -7.46 -7.71
N ASP A 84 -7.74 -8.29 -6.76
CA ASP A 84 -9.09 -8.31 -6.23
C ASP A 84 -9.36 -7.19 -5.22
N VAL A 85 -8.32 -6.57 -4.65
CA VAL A 85 -8.42 -5.38 -3.77
C VAL A 85 -9.36 -4.31 -4.33
N THR A 86 -9.19 -3.91 -5.59
CA THR A 86 -9.99 -2.82 -6.18
C THR A 86 -11.38 -3.25 -6.64
N LYS A 87 -11.71 -4.53 -6.56
CA LYS A 87 -13.07 -5.02 -6.80
C LYS A 87 -13.92 -4.96 -5.53
N GLN A 88 -13.28 -4.80 -4.37
CA GLN A 88 -13.96 -4.67 -3.09
C GLN A 88 -14.41 -3.22 -2.88
N ASN A 89 -15.45 -3.03 -2.06
CA ASN A 89 -15.87 -1.72 -1.63
C ASN A 89 -14.86 -1.21 -0.58
N ILE A 90 -13.97 -0.31 -0.98
CA ILE A 90 -12.90 0.22 -0.12
C ILE A 90 -13.44 1.45 0.63
N ALA A 91 -13.40 1.41 1.96
CA ALA A 91 -13.68 2.57 2.80
C ALA A 91 -12.55 3.60 2.66
N LEU A 92 -12.80 4.65 1.88
CA LEU A 92 -11.88 5.79 1.72
C LEU A 92 -12.06 6.75 2.91
N GLY A 93 -10.96 7.41 3.31
CA GLY A 93 -10.96 8.35 4.43
C GLY A 93 -10.86 7.69 5.81
N GLU A 94 -10.79 6.36 5.87
CA GLU A 94 -10.55 5.60 7.10
C GLU A 94 -9.18 4.93 7.07
N ALA A 95 -8.57 4.74 8.24
CA ALA A 95 -7.30 4.03 8.36
C ALA A 95 -7.53 2.55 8.08
N PHE A 96 -7.15 2.10 6.88
CA PHE A 96 -7.36 0.73 6.44
C PHE A 96 -6.24 0.28 5.50
N ASN A 97 -5.71 -0.93 5.74
CA ASN A 97 -4.81 -1.60 4.81
C ASN A 97 -5.57 -2.67 4.02
N PRO A 98 -5.89 -2.45 2.74
CA PRO A 98 -6.59 -3.44 1.92
C PRO A 98 -5.67 -4.54 1.36
N PHE A 99 -4.35 -4.42 1.52
CA PHE A 99 -3.40 -5.28 0.84
C PHE A 99 -3.08 -6.54 1.67
N PRO A 100 -3.09 -7.73 1.04
CA PRO A 100 -2.70 -8.97 1.71
C PRO A 100 -1.21 -8.94 2.09
N ALA A 101 -0.83 -9.75 3.07
CA ALA A 101 0.58 -9.94 3.42
C ALA A 101 1.29 -10.77 2.34
N LEU A 102 2.56 -10.45 2.06
CA LEU A 102 3.40 -11.28 1.20
C LEU A 102 3.61 -12.66 1.83
N PRO A 103 3.40 -13.75 1.07
CA PRO A 103 3.63 -15.10 1.57
C PRO A 103 5.13 -15.35 1.78
N SER A 104 5.46 -16.14 2.80
CA SER A 104 6.80 -16.68 2.97
C SER A 104 7.04 -17.75 1.91
N VAL A 105 8.08 -17.57 1.10
CA VAL A 105 8.53 -18.49 0.04
C VAL A 105 9.72 -19.29 0.56
#